data_AF-A0A842UPB1-F1
#
_entry.id   AF-A0A842UPB1-F1
#
_cell.length_a   1.000
_cell.length_b   1.000
_cell.length_c   1.000
_cell.angle_alpha   90.00
_cell.angle_beta   90.00
_cell.angle_gamma   90.00
#
_symmetry.space_group_name_H-M   'P 1'
#
loop_
_entity.id
_entity.type
_entity.pdbx_description
1 polymer ?
#
loop_
_entity_poly.entity_id
_entity_poly.type
_entity_poly.pdbx_seq_one_letter_code
_entity_poly.pdbx_strand_id
1 'polypeptide(L)' 'MEKHIHKLPGTFDDVEVKCPKCKSKKVIAELKDNNFYSVIECKECGYKKKKKD' A
#
# COMPACT_ATOMS: atom_id res chain seq x y z
N MET A 1 -4.43 -8.60 33.91
CA MET A 1 -4.30 -9.74 32.97
C MET A 1 -4.12 -9.16 31.58
N GLU A 2 -2.87 -8.95 31.20
CA GLU A 2 -2.49 -8.32 29.94
C GLU A 2 -2.59 -9.36 28.82
N LYS A 3 -3.47 -9.11 27.84
CA LYS A 3 -3.64 -9.99 26.69
C LYS A 3 -2.51 -9.70 25.69
N HIS A 4 -1.44 -10.49 25.75
CA HIS A 4 -0.44 -10.54 24.68
C HIS A 4 -1.12 -11.03 23.39
N ILE A 5 -1.36 -10.10 22.46
CA ILE A 5 -1.80 -10.40 21.10
C ILE A 5 -0.61 -11.04 20.39
N HIS A 6 -0.56 -12.38 20.42
CA HIS A 6 0.37 -13.14 19.59
C HIS A 6 0.07 -12.84 18.11
N LYS A 7 0.94 -12.05 17.48
CA LYS A 7 0.96 -11.88 16.03
C LYS A 7 1.29 -13.24 15.42
N LEU A 8 0.26 -13.92 14.89
CA LEU A 8 0.40 -15.11 14.07
C LEU A 8 1.29 -14.77 12.85
N PRO A 9 2.42 -15.45 12.60
CA PRO A 9 3.17 -15.29 11.38
C PRO A 9 2.40 -15.99 10.25
N GLY A 10 1.54 -15.27 9.53
CA GLY A 10 0.85 -15.84 8.38
C GLY A 10 -0.53 -15.29 8.03
N THR A 11 -0.93 -14.11 8.50
CA THR A 11 -2.21 -13.52 8.13
C THR A 11 -2.03 -12.04 7.82
N PHE A 12 -2.54 -11.63 6.66
CA PHE A 12 -2.25 -10.41 5.91
C PHE A 12 -0.91 -10.51 5.18
N ASP A 13 -0.98 -10.98 3.93
CA ASP A 13 -0.10 -10.47 2.89
C ASP A 13 -0.12 -8.95 3.04
N ASP A 14 0.90 -8.39 3.70
CA ASP A 14 1.22 -6.98 3.60
C ASP A 14 1.48 -6.76 2.12
N VAL A 15 0.40 -6.49 1.36
CA VAL A 15 0.49 -6.20 -0.07
C VAL A 15 1.43 -5.01 -0.13
N GLU A 16 2.69 -5.29 -0.47
CA GLU A 16 3.75 -4.32 -0.31
C GLU A 16 3.65 -3.35 -1.47
N VAL A 17 2.74 -2.38 -1.33
CA VAL A 17 2.46 -1.42 -2.37
C VAL A 17 3.66 -0.48 -2.47
N LYS A 18 4.40 -0.61 -3.56
CA LYS A 18 5.57 0.23 -3.86
C LYS A 18 5.28 1.19 -5.00
N CYS A 19 5.97 2.31 -4.99
CA CYS A 19 5.94 3.23 -6.11
C CYS A 19 6.49 2.55 -7.38
N PRO A 20 5.79 2.60 -8.52
CA PRO A 20 6.30 2.02 -9.76
C PRO A 20 7.55 2.74 -10.30
N LYS A 21 7.83 3.98 -9.87
CA LYS A 21 9.00 4.74 -10.29
C LYS A 21 10.23 4.50 -9.41
N CYS A 22 10.12 4.78 -8.11
CA CYS A 22 11.26 4.72 -7.20
C CYS A 22 11.28 3.50 -6.27
N LYS A 23 10.28 2.60 -6.37
CA LYS A 23 10.10 1.44 -5.48
C LYS A 23 9.96 1.79 -3.99
N SER A 24 9.77 3.06 -3.65
CA SER A 24 9.51 3.50 -2.29
C SER A 24 8.20 2.94 -1.75
N LYS A 25 8.17 2.65 -0.46
CA LYS A 25 6.96 2.31 0.29
C LYS A 25 6.16 3.56 0.70
N LYS A 26 6.72 4.77 0.53
CA LYS A 26 6.02 6.04 0.81
C LYS A 26 5.08 6.38 -0.35
N VAL A 27 4.02 5.59 -0.48
CA VAL A 27 2.97 5.77 -1.48
C VAL A 27 1.60 5.89 -0.85
N ILE A 28 0.76 6.70 -1.48
CA ILE A 28 -0.68 6.69 -1.27
C ILE A 28 -1.27 5.78 -2.34
N ALA A 29 -1.92 4.72 -1.88
CA ALA A 29 -2.67 3.81 -2.73
C ALA A 29 -4.15 3.86 -2.36
N GLU A 30 -4.98 3.75 -3.37
CA GLU A 30 -6.43 3.67 -3.24
C GLU A 30 -6.85 2.21 -3.43
N LEU A 31 -7.68 1.69 -2.51
CA LEU A 31 -8.31 0.39 -2.65
C LEU A 31 -9.39 0.48 -3.73
N LYS A 32 -9.24 -0.27 -4.81
CA LYS A 32 -10.30 -0.50 -5.78
C LYS A 32 -11.12 -1.73 -5.42
N ASP A 33 -12.35 -1.78 -5.91
CA ASP A 33 -13.24 -2.94 -5.85
C ASP A 33 -12.46 -4.23 -6.18
N ASN A 34 -12.66 -5.29 -5.38
CA ASN A 34 -11.90 -6.55 -5.41
C ASN A 34 -10.45 -6.51 -4.88
N ASN A 35 -10.22 -5.82 -3.76
CA ASN A 35 -8.95 -5.90 -3.02
C ASN A 35 -7.70 -5.48 -3.83
N PHE A 36 -7.90 -4.65 -4.86
CA PHE A 36 -6.83 -4.21 -5.76
C PHE A 36 -6.33 -2.82 -5.36
N TYR A 37 -5.09 -2.73 -4.87
CA TYR A 37 -4.48 -1.45 -4.51
C TYR A 37 -3.89 -0.75 -5.74
N SER A 38 -4.36 0.45 -6.04
CA SER A 38 -3.79 1.31 -7.08
C SER A 38 -2.98 2.44 -6.46
N VAL A 39 -1.68 2.52 -6.75
CA VAL A 39 -0.84 3.68 -6.37
C VAL A 39 -1.34 4.93 -7.09
N ILE A 40 -1.84 5.90 -6.33
CA ILE A 40 -2.30 7.20 -6.82
C ILE A 40 -1.23 8.29 -6.65
N GLU A 41 -0.40 8.22 -5.62
CA GLU A 41 0.67 9.18 -5.38
C GLU A 41 1.88 8.53 -4.69
N CYS A 42 3.10 9.00 -4.95
CA CYS A 42 4.29 8.69 -4.18
C CYS A 42 4.84 9.96 -3.55
N LYS A 43 4.97 9.95 -2.22
CA LYS A 43 5.52 11.07 -1.45
C LYS A 43 7.04 11.17 -1.52
N GLU A 44 7.72 10.13 -1.99
CA GLU A 44 9.18 10.14 -2.10
C GLU A 44 9.67 10.73 -3.44
N CYS A 45 9.19 10.20 -4.57
CA CYS A 45 9.59 10.70 -5.90
C CYS A 45 8.61 11.68 -6.55
N GLY A 46 7.47 11.95 -5.90
CA GLY A 46 6.42 12.82 -6.45
C GLY A 46 5.59 12.20 -7.58
N TYR A 47 5.67 10.89 -7.82
CA TYR A 47 4.81 10.19 -8.79
C TYR A 47 3.34 10.45 -8.49
N LYS A 48 2.52 10.81 -9.49
CA LYS A 48 1.06 10.92 -9.38
C LYS A 48 0.40 10.22 -10.56
N LYS A 49 -0.55 9.33 -10.28
CA LYS A 49 -1.35 8.67 -11.32
C LYS A 49 -2.38 9.68 -11.82
N LYS A 50 -2.26 10.09 -13.09
CA LYS A 50 -3.29 10.91 -13.74
C LYS A 50 -4.56 10.04 -13.90
N LYS A 51 -5.67 10.39 -13.25
CA LYS A 51 -6.98 9.85 -13.63
C LYS A 51 -7.22 10.32 -15.07
N LYS A 52 -7.36 9.39 -16.02
CA LYS A 52 -7.98 9.70 -17.30
C LYS A 52 -9.46 9.87 -16.97
N ASP A 53 -9.90 11.12 -17.02
CA ASP A 53 -11.31 11.51 -17.10
C ASP A 53 -11.91 10.96 -18.41
#